data_AF-A0A290ZEC2-F1
#
_entry.id   AF-A0A290ZEC2-F1
#
_cell.length_a   1.000
_cell.length_b   1.000
_cell.length_c   1.000
_cell.angle_alpha   90.00
_cell.angle_beta   90.00
_cell.angle_gamma   90.00
#
_symmetry.space_group_name_H-M   'P 1'
#
loop_
_entity.id
_entity.type
_entity.pdbx_description
1 polymer ?
#
loop_
_entity_poly.entity_id
_entity_poly.type
_entity_poly.pdbx_seq_one_letter_code
_entity_poly.pdbx_strand_id
1 'polypeptide(L)'
;MPMRVDAPFRGLRGLVVLGVVGVAVAMYAISGGQRFGSGAPDPCRVEVAVEVLEVRGGPDTALPVLSTAPRGAVLDAQRVVQNGFRLLADDRWVAQEGVATAAGADCG
;
A
#
# COMPACT_ATOMS: atom_id res chain seq x y z
N MET A 1 48.66 -31.39 28.17
CA MET A 1 47.29 -31.90 28.36
C MET A 1 46.30 -30.76 28.07
N PRO A 2 45.78 -30.59 26.83
CA PRO A 2 44.68 -29.65 26.60
C PRO A 2 43.34 -30.34 26.90
N MET A 3 42.62 -29.79 27.87
CA MET A 3 41.23 -30.17 28.15
C MET A 3 40.33 -29.68 27.01
N ARG A 4 39.58 -30.65 26.48
CA ARG A 4 38.33 -30.61 25.70
C ARG A 4 37.67 -29.24 25.53
N VAL A 5 37.53 -28.86 24.26
CA VAL A 5 36.43 -28.02 23.78
C VAL A 5 35.23 -28.93 23.52
N ASP A 6 34.24 -28.91 24.40
CA ASP A 6 32.93 -29.52 24.17
C ASP A 6 31.83 -28.54 24.58
N ALA A 7 31.08 -28.05 23.59
CA ALA A 7 29.72 -27.55 23.77
C ALA A 7 28.83 -28.16 22.66
N PRO A 8 28.11 -29.26 22.95
CA PRO A 8 27.46 -30.12 21.96
C PRO A 8 25.98 -29.77 21.72
N PHE A 9 25.63 -28.48 21.53
CA PHE A 9 24.20 -28.10 21.33
C PHE A 9 23.96 -27.03 20.26
N ARG A 10 24.88 -26.88 19.29
CA ARG A 10 24.77 -25.87 18.22
C ARG A 10 24.73 -26.46 16.80
N GLY A 11 24.56 -27.78 16.66
CA GLY A 11 24.56 -28.44 15.34
C GLY A 11 23.27 -28.24 14.55
N LEU A 12 22.11 -28.53 15.14
CA LEU A 12 20.87 -28.64 14.36
C LEU A 12 20.23 -27.28 14.02
N ARG A 13 20.19 -26.35 14.99
CA ARG A 13 19.67 -24.98 14.76
C ARG A 13 20.56 -24.16 13.83
N GLY A 14 21.89 -24.33 13.94
CA GLY A 14 22.83 -23.68 13.04
C GLY A 14 22.64 -24.14 11.59
N LEU A 15 22.46 -25.44 11.37
CA LEU A 15 22.29 -26.03 10.05
C LEU A 15 20.93 -25.69 9.41
N VAL A 16 19.85 -25.62 10.20
CA VAL A 16 18.54 -25.16 9.71
C VAL A 16 18.60 -23.69 9.30
N VAL A 17 19.21 -22.81 10.10
CA VAL A 17 19.34 -21.39 9.76
C VAL A 17 20.20 -21.19 8.51
N LEU A 18 21.32 -21.92 8.39
CA LEU A 18 22.17 -21.88 7.19
C LEU A 18 21.44 -22.41 5.95
N GLY A 19 20.61 -23.45 6.10
CA GLY A 19 19.76 -23.97 5.03
C GLY A 19 18.70 -22.96 4.57
N VAL A 20 17.96 -22.36 5.51
CA VAL A 20 16.93 -21.36 5.21
C VAL A 20 17.54 -20.11 4.54
N VAL A 21 18.65 -19.62 5.06
CA VAL A 21 19.37 -18.48 4.48
C VAL A 21 19.95 -18.82 3.12
N GLY A 22 20.51 -20.02 2.94
CA GLY A 22 21.03 -20.50 1.66
C GLY A 22 19.95 -20.59 0.58
N VAL A 23 18.77 -21.12 0.91
CA VAL A 23 17.62 -21.17 -0.01
C VAL A 23 17.12 -19.76 -0.36
N ALA A 24 17.05 -18.85 0.61
CA ALA A 24 16.63 -17.47 0.36
C ALA A 24 17.60 -16.72 -0.56
N VAL A 25 18.91 -16.89 -0.37
CA VAL A 25 19.96 -16.29 -1.21
C VAL A 25 19.96 -16.91 -2.62
N ALA A 26 19.78 -18.24 -2.73
CA ALA A 26 19.66 -18.91 -4.02
C ALA A 26 18.42 -18.43 -4.77
N MET A 27 17.26 -18.34 -4.12
CA MET A 27 16.05 -17.76 -4.71
C MET A 27 16.27 -16.32 -5.16
N TYR A 28 16.92 -15.49 -4.35
CA TYR A 28 17.22 -14.10 -4.70
C TYR A 28 18.14 -13.98 -5.93
N ALA A 29 19.16 -14.84 -6.05
CA ALA A 29 20.08 -14.83 -7.18
C ALA A 29 19.45 -15.38 -8.48
N ILE A 30 18.60 -16.41 -8.38
CA ILE A 30 17.89 -16.99 -9.52
C ILE A 30 16.79 -16.04 -10.03
N SER A 31 16.22 -15.22 -9.13
CA SER A 31 15.15 -14.26 -9.45
C SER A 31 15.64 -12.96 -10.11
N GLY A 32 16.96 -12.79 -10.33
CA GLY A 32 17.50 -11.71 -11.17
C GLY A 32 17.03 -10.29 -10.80
N GLY A 33 16.74 -10.01 -9.52
CA GLY A 33 16.31 -8.68 -9.08
C GLY A 33 14.99 -8.19 -9.68
N GLN A 34 14.22 -9.06 -10.35
CA GLN A 34 12.91 -8.70 -10.85
C GLN A 34 11.97 -8.65 -9.65
N ARG A 35 11.71 -7.41 -9.20
CA ARG A 35 10.60 -7.12 -8.30
C ARG A 35 9.40 -7.83 -8.90
N PHE A 36 8.86 -8.80 -8.19
CA PHE A 36 7.55 -9.34 -8.51
C PHE A 36 6.59 -8.16 -8.40
N GLY A 37 6.41 -7.45 -9.52
CA GLY A 37 5.28 -6.56 -9.71
C GLY A 37 4.08 -7.47 -9.68
N SER A 38 3.56 -7.69 -8.48
CA SER A 38 2.25 -8.27 -8.26
C SER A 38 1.35 -7.59 -9.27
N GLY A 39 0.74 -8.35 -10.18
CA GLY A 39 -0.28 -7.84 -11.11
C GLY A 39 -1.57 -7.42 -10.40
N ALA A 40 -1.46 -6.91 -9.16
CA ALA A 40 -2.50 -6.16 -8.50
C ALA A 40 -2.56 -4.80 -9.20
N PRO A 41 -3.74 -4.36 -9.66
CA PRO A 41 -3.92 -2.98 -10.13
C PRO A 41 -3.39 -2.04 -9.05
N ASP A 42 -2.61 -1.03 -9.43
CA ASP A 42 -2.18 -0.01 -8.48
C ASP A 42 -3.41 0.55 -7.73
N PRO A 43 -3.33 0.73 -6.40
CA PRO A 43 -4.46 1.25 -5.64
C PRO A 43 -4.76 2.67 -6.13
N CYS A 44 -6.03 2.93 -6.46
CA CYS A 44 -6.46 4.27 -6.82
C CYS A 44 -6.34 5.14 -5.57
N ARG A 45 -5.42 6.10 -5.63
CA ARG A 45 -5.21 7.11 -4.60
C ARG A 45 -5.33 8.46 -5.26
N VAL A 46 -6.00 9.36 -4.57
CA VAL A 46 -6.18 10.73 -5.01
C VAL A 46 -5.62 11.69 -3.97
N GLU A 47 -5.08 12.80 -4.44
CA GLU A 47 -4.53 13.86 -3.62
C GLU A 47 -5.46 15.07 -3.67
N VAL A 48 -5.71 15.69 -2.52
CA VAL A 48 -6.55 16.88 -2.42
C VAL A 48 -5.85 18.08 -3.07
N ALA A 49 -6.45 18.65 -4.11
CA ALA A 49 -5.89 19.77 -4.88
C ALA A 49 -6.36 21.15 -4.39
N VAL A 50 -7.51 21.19 -3.71
CA VAL A 50 -8.09 22.41 -3.11
C VAL A 50 -7.62 22.61 -1.67
N GLU A 51 -7.82 23.80 -1.09
CA GLU A 51 -7.38 24.10 0.27
C GLU A 51 -8.04 23.21 1.33
N VAL A 52 -9.36 23.05 1.21
CA VAL A 52 -10.18 22.19 2.06
C VAL A 52 -11.19 21.50 1.16
N LEU A 53 -11.19 20.17 1.20
CA LEU A 53 -12.11 19.32 0.47
C LEU A 53 -13.14 18.73 1.43
N GLU A 54 -14.40 18.78 1.03
CA GLU A 54 -15.50 18.19 1.80
C GLU A 54 -15.65 16.71 1.44
N VAL A 55 -15.69 15.87 2.47
CA VAL A 55 -16.01 14.45 2.37
C VAL A 55 -17.45 14.27 2.78
N ARG A 56 -18.27 13.72 1.88
CA ARG A 56 -19.73 13.65 1.98
C ARG A 56 -20.20 12.21 2.09
N GLY A 57 -21.42 12.05 2.60
CA GLY A 57 -22.08 10.74 2.73
C GLY A 57 -22.65 10.17 1.43
N GLY A 58 -22.57 10.90 0.32
CA GLY A 58 -23.02 10.42 -0.98
C GLY A 58 -22.61 11.34 -2.13
N PRO A 59 -22.89 10.95 -3.39
CA PRO A 59 -22.46 11.64 -4.60
C PRO A 59 -23.33 12.87 -4.94
N ASP A 60 -23.56 13.76 -3.97
CA ASP A 60 -24.34 14.97 -4.19
C ASP A 60 -23.95 16.09 -3.22
N THR A 61 -24.01 17.33 -3.68
CA THR A 61 -23.80 18.54 -2.87
C THR A 61 -24.88 18.77 -1.80
N ALA A 62 -26.08 18.20 -1.98
CA ALA A 62 -27.17 18.27 -1.02
C ALA A 62 -27.00 17.29 0.16
N LEU A 63 -26.11 16.31 0.03
CA LEU A 63 -25.87 15.30 1.06
C LEU A 63 -24.90 15.80 2.14
N PRO A 64 -25.02 15.30 3.39
CA PRO A 64 -24.27 15.84 4.52
C PRO A 64 -22.76 15.66 4.35
N VAL A 65 -22.02 16.68 4.79
CA VAL A 65 -20.55 16.62 4.96
C VAL A 65 -20.25 15.85 6.24
N LEU A 66 -19.50 14.76 6.11
CA LEU A 66 -19.10 13.88 7.21
C LEU A 66 -17.74 14.27 7.79
N SER A 67 -16.85 14.80 6.97
CA SER A 67 -15.54 15.32 7.39
C SER A 67 -14.96 16.24 6.33
N THR A 68 -13.79 16.82 6.60
CA THR A 68 -13.00 17.56 5.61
C THR A 68 -11.58 16.99 5.50
N ALA A 69 -10.94 17.21 4.36
CA ALA A 69 -9.55 16.86 4.11
C ALA A 69 -8.78 18.10 3.63
N PRO A 70 -7.60 18.40 4.21
CA PRO A 70 -6.79 19.53 3.77
C PRO A 70 -6.07 19.25 2.45
N ARG A 71 -5.62 20.31 1.76
CA ARG A 71 -4.74 20.22 0.58
C ARG A 71 -3.56 19.27 0.82
N GLY A 72 -3.23 18.47 -0.20
CA GLY A 72 -2.13 17.52 -0.17
C GLY A 72 -2.39 16.25 0.63
N ALA A 73 -3.56 16.13 1.28
CA ALA A 73 -3.96 14.86 1.86
C ALA A 73 -4.16 13.82 0.75
N VAL A 74 -3.60 12.63 0.96
CA VAL A 74 -3.80 11.49 0.05
C VAL A 74 -4.91 10.62 0.62
N LEU A 75 -5.92 10.34 -0.21
CA LEU A 75 -7.09 9.55 0.13
C LEU A 75 -7.12 8.29 -0.72
N ASP A 76 -7.41 7.16 -0.08
CA ASP A 76 -7.69 5.92 -0.79
C ASP A 76 -9.07 6.02 -1.45
N ALA A 77 -9.11 5.72 -2.74
CA ALA A 77 -10.28 5.91 -3.57
C ALA A 77 -10.58 4.68 -4.44
N GLN A 78 -11.80 4.67 -4.95
CA GLN A 78 -12.24 3.71 -5.95
C GLN A 78 -12.21 4.38 -7.33
N ARG A 79 -12.27 3.56 -8.39
CA ARG A 79 -12.40 4.04 -9.78
C ARG A 79 -13.81 4.52 -10.11
N VAL A 80 -14.72 4.47 -9.14
CA VAL A 80 -16.14 4.82 -9.29
C VAL A 80 -16.31 6.33 -9.16
N VAL A 81 -16.88 6.93 -10.20
CA VAL A 81 -17.32 8.34 -10.20
C VAL A 81 -18.81 8.37 -10.54
N GLN A 82 -19.59 9.09 -9.73
CA GLN A 82 -21.02 9.28 -9.92
C GLN A 82 -21.37 10.74 -9.66
N ASN A 83 -22.13 11.37 -10.56
CA ASN A 83 -22.59 12.75 -10.42
C ASN A 83 -21.46 13.78 -10.15
N GLY A 84 -20.26 13.55 -10.68
CA GLY A 84 -19.09 14.40 -10.43
C GLY A 84 -18.40 14.15 -9.08
N PHE A 85 -18.82 13.14 -8.32
CA PHE A 85 -18.16 12.74 -7.08
C PHE A 85 -17.44 11.41 -7.25
N ARG A 86 -16.24 11.31 -6.68
CA ARG A 86 -15.48 10.06 -6.57
C ARG A 86 -15.78 9.37 -5.25
N LEU A 87 -15.95 8.07 -5.34
CA LEU A 87 -16.09 7.18 -4.19
C LEU A 87 -14.72 6.93 -3.55
N LEU A 88 -14.64 7.10 -2.23
CA LEU A 88 -13.51 6.74 -1.40
C LEU A 88 -13.57 5.25 -1.00
N ALA A 89 -12.47 4.72 -0.46
CA ALA A 89 -12.39 3.33 -0.02
C ALA A 89 -13.32 2.99 1.15
N ASP A 90 -13.82 4.00 1.87
CA ASP A 90 -14.68 3.89 3.05
C ASP A 90 -16.14 4.29 2.79
N ASP A 91 -16.60 4.13 1.54
CA ASP A 91 -17.97 4.42 1.08
C ASP A 91 -18.39 5.90 1.20
N ARG A 92 -17.43 6.80 1.35
CA ARG A 92 -17.64 8.25 1.35
C ARG A 92 -17.34 8.87 -0.01
N TRP A 93 -17.73 10.12 -0.20
CA TRP A 93 -17.67 10.77 -1.51
C TRP A 93 -16.96 12.12 -1.45
N VAL A 94 -16.19 12.42 -2.47
CA VAL A 94 -15.52 13.71 -2.64
C VAL A 94 -15.74 14.25 -4.05
N ALA A 95 -15.79 15.57 -4.21
CA ALA A 95 -15.91 16.18 -5.53
C ALA A 95 -14.68 15.82 -6.40
N GLN A 96 -14.93 15.32 -7.61
CA GLN A 96 -13.88 14.84 -8.52
C GLN A 96 -12.94 15.98 -8.96
N GLU A 97 -13.46 17.19 -9.11
CA GLU A 97 -12.69 18.39 -9.43
C GLU A 97 -11.79 18.88 -8.28
N GLY A 98 -12.08 18.44 -7.05
CA GLY A 98 -11.31 18.80 -5.86
C GLY A 98 -10.07 17.92 -5.62
N VAL A 99 -9.87 16.90 -6.46
CA VAL A 99 -8.80 15.92 -6.30
C VAL A 99 -8.03 15.68 -7.60
N ALA A 100 -6.76 15.33 -7.47
CA ALA A 100 -5.91 14.86 -8.56
C ALA A 100 -5.49 13.41 -8.31
N THR A 101 -5.16 12.65 -9.35
CA THR A 101 -4.56 11.33 -9.16
C THR A 101 -3.21 11.47 -8.46
N ALA A 102 -3.01 10.72 -7.36
CA ALA A 102 -1.75 10.75 -6.63
C ALA A 102 -0.61 10.16 -7.48
N ALA A 103 0.63 10.58 -7.22
CA ALA A 103 1.78 10.10 -7.97
C ALA A 103 1.92 8.57 -7.89
N GLY A 104 1.95 7.92 -9.07
CA GLY A 104 2.06 6.46 -9.18
C GLY A 104 0.78 5.70 -8.82
N ALA A 105 -0.37 6.38 -8.67
CA ALA A 105 -1.67 5.72 -8.60
C ALA A 105 -2.32 5.61 -9.99
N ASP A 106 -3.08 4.55 -10.19
CA ASP A 106 -3.92 4.34 -11.37
C ASP A 106 -5.40 4.36 -10.96
N CYS A 107 -6.12 5.38 -11.41
CA CYS A 107 -7.54 5.55 -11.11
C CYS A 107 -8.48 5.27 -12.29
N GLY A 108 -7.95 4.64 -13.35
CA GLY A 108 -8.67 4.34 -14.60
C GLY A 108 -8.75 5.51 -15.57
#